data_AF-A0A353NRP7-F1
#
_entry.id   AF-A0A353NRP7-F1
#
_cell.length_a   1.000
_cell.length_b   1.000
_cell.length_c   1.000
_cell.angle_alpha   90.00
_cell.angle_beta   90.00
_cell.angle_gamma   90.00
#
_symmetry.space_group_name_H-M   'P 1'
#
loop_
_entity.id
_entity.type
_entity.pdbx_description
1 polymer ?
#
loop_
_entity_poly.entity_id
_entity_poly.type
_entity_poly.pdbx_seq_one_letter_code
_entity_poly.pdbx_strand_id
1 'polypeptide(L)'
;RVIGQDEAVESVSRAIRRARAGLKDPKRPIGSFIFLGPTGVGKTELAKALAEALFGDEEAMARFDMSEYMEKHTVSRLLGAPPGYVGYEEAGQLTEAVRRHPYSVVLFDEIEKAH
;
A
#
# COMPACT_ATOMS: atom_id res chain seq x y z
N ARG A 1 -5.05 -16.88 8.70
CA ARG A 1 -5.33 -15.53 9.24
C ARG A 1 -6.57 -14.91 8.61
N VAL A 2 -6.67 -14.85 7.29
CA VAL A 2 -7.90 -14.41 6.60
C VAL A 2 -8.81 -15.62 6.34
N ILE A 3 -10.10 -15.52 6.67
CA ILE A 3 -11.10 -16.60 6.53
C ILE A 3 -12.23 -16.11 5.65
N GLY A 4 -12.70 -16.93 4.71
CA GLY A 4 -13.87 -16.63 3.87
C GLY A 4 -13.62 -15.61 2.75
N GLN A 5 -12.36 -15.39 2.36
CA GLN A 5 -11.95 -14.47 1.29
C GLN A 5 -11.09 -15.19 0.23
N ASP A 6 -11.50 -16.42 -0.14
CA ASP A 6 -10.67 -17.33 -0.94
C ASP A 6 -10.30 -16.75 -2.30
N GLU A 7 -11.23 -16.06 -2.97
CA GLU A 7 -10.96 -15.41 -4.27
C GLU A 7 -9.91 -14.31 -4.17
N ALA A 8 -10.00 -13.45 -3.14
CA ALA A 8 -9.03 -12.39 -2.90
C ALA A 8 -7.64 -12.97 -2.61
N VAL A 9 -7.58 -13.99 -1.75
CA VAL A 9 -6.34 -14.69 -1.41
C VAL A 9 -5.73 -15.37 -2.63
N GLU A 10 -6.54 -16.02 -3.47
CA GLU A 10 -6.07 -16.69 -4.68
C GLU A 10 -5.51 -15.67 -5.69
N SER A 11 -6.24 -14.58 -5.94
CA SER A 11 -5.84 -13.52 -6.87
C SER A 11 -4.49 -12.90 -6.47
N VAL A 12 -4.34 -12.56 -5.18
CA VAL A 12 -3.11 -12.03 -4.61
C VAL A 12 -1.96 -13.04 -4.74
N SER A 13 -2.20 -14.29 -4.31
CA SER A 13 -1.22 -15.37 -4.38
C SER A 13 -0.71 -15.60 -5.81
N ARG A 14 -1.61 -15.58 -6.79
CA ARG A 14 -1.27 -15.77 -8.21
C ARG A 14 -0.37 -14.65 -8.73
N ALA A 15 -0.64 -13.40 -8.37
CA ALA A 15 0.19 -12.26 -8.77
C ALA A 15 1.60 -12.36 -8.16
N ILE A 16 1.71 -12.71 -6.88
CA ILE A 16 3.00 -12.91 -6.20
C ILE A 16 3.81 -14.02 -6.86
N ARG A 17 3.18 -15.16 -7.15
CA ARG A 17 3.86 -16.30 -7.81
C ARG A 17 4.43 -15.90 -9.16
N ARG A 18 3.67 -15.15 -9.99
CA ARG A 18 4.17 -14.64 -11.27
C ARG A 18 5.35 -13.69 -11.09
N ALA A 19 5.28 -12.79 -10.11
CA ALA A 19 6.35 -11.85 -9.82
C ALA A 19 7.64 -12.57 -9.37
N ARG A 20 7.52 -13.56 -8.47
CA ARG A 20 8.67 -14.37 -7.99
C ARG A 20 9.25 -15.28 -9.07
N ALA A 21 8.45 -15.70 -10.05
CA ALA A 21 8.91 -16.46 -11.21
C ALA A 21 9.64 -15.59 -12.27
N GLY A 22 9.80 -14.28 -12.04
CA GLY A 22 10.45 -13.36 -12.98
C GLY A 22 9.59 -13.02 -14.20
N LEU A 23 8.29 -13.34 -14.18
CA LEU A 23 7.37 -13.12 -15.29
C LEU A 23 6.70 -11.74 -15.26
N LYS A 24 7.07 -10.87 -14.30
CA LYS A 24 6.58 -9.50 -14.23
C LYS A 24 7.52 -8.52 -14.92
N ASP A 25 6.99 -7.39 -15.36
CA ASP A 25 7.78 -6.23 -15.74
C ASP A 25 8.59 -5.73 -14.51
N PRO A 26 9.94 -5.64 -14.61
CA PRO A 26 10.78 -5.11 -13.53
C PRO A 26 10.43 -3.68 -13.11
N LYS A 27 9.82 -2.88 -13.99
CA LYS A 27 9.40 -1.50 -13.74
C LYS A 27 8.05 -1.39 -13.03
N ARG A 28 7.36 -2.51 -12.78
CA ARG A 28 6.03 -2.53 -12.13
C ARG A 28 6.11 -3.12 -10.71
N PRO A 29 5.17 -2.75 -9.81
CA PRO A 29 5.04 -3.38 -8.50
C PRO A 29 4.87 -4.91 -8.57
N ILE A 30 5.14 -5.61 -7.47
CA ILE A 30 4.90 -7.07 -7.36
C ILE A 30 3.42 -7.41 -7.60
N GLY A 31 2.53 -6.58 -7.06
CA GLY A 31 1.10 -6.63 -7.27
C GLY A 31 0.48 -5.27 -6.96
N SER A 32 -0.65 -4.99 -7.59
CA SER A 32 -1.47 -3.80 -7.33
C SER A 32 -2.91 -4.26 -7.31
N PHE A 33 -3.61 -3.98 -6.20
CA PHE A 33 -4.95 -4.49 -5.95
C PHE A 33 -5.84 -3.37 -5.43
N ILE A 34 -7.14 -3.49 -5.69
CA ILE A 34 -8.17 -2.66 -5.09
C ILE A 34 -9.15 -3.64 -4.42
N PHE A 35 -9.33 -3.50 -3.11
CA PHE A 35 -10.27 -4.31 -2.35
C PHE A 35 -11.49 -3.47 -1.99
N LEU A 36 -12.67 -3.92 -2.40
CA LEU A 36 -13.94 -3.25 -2.14
C LEU A 36 -14.80 -4.11 -1.21
N GLY A 37 -15.62 -3.46 -0.38
CA GLY A 37 -16.58 -4.12 0.50
C GLY A 37 -16.86 -3.33 1.78
N PRO A 38 -17.71 -3.84 2.68
CA PRO A 38 -18.00 -3.21 3.97
C PRO A 38 -16.77 -3.12 4.89
N THR A 39 -16.85 -2.31 5.95
CA THR A 39 -15.87 -2.30 7.04
C THR A 39 -15.88 -3.64 7.79
N GLY A 40 -14.72 -4.04 8.34
CA GLY A 40 -14.61 -5.24 9.17
C GLY A 40 -14.52 -6.58 8.42
N VAL A 41 -14.61 -6.60 7.08
CA VAL A 41 -14.52 -7.85 6.27
C VAL A 41 -13.11 -8.40 6.09
N GLY A 42 -12.08 -7.71 6.61
CA GLY A 42 -10.70 -8.21 6.62
C GLY A 42 -9.76 -7.64 5.54
N LYS A 43 -10.10 -6.52 4.89
CA LYS A 43 -9.22 -5.85 3.89
C LYS A 43 -7.83 -5.52 4.44
N THR A 44 -7.77 -4.82 5.58
CA THR A 44 -6.52 -4.46 6.26
C THR A 44 -5.77 -5.70 6.76
N GLU A 45 -6.50 -6.71 7.26
CA GLU A 45 -5.89 -7.95 7.73
C GLU A 45 -5.28 -8.80 6.60
N LEU A 46 -5.84 -8.74 5.39
CA LEU A 46 -5.22 -9.34 4.21
C LEU A 46 -3.89 -8.65 3.87
N ALA A 47 -3.81 -7.33 4.00
CA ALA A 47 -2.56 -6.58 3.78
C ALA A 47 -1.48 -6.91 4.83
N LYS A 48 -1.85 -7.01 6.12
CA LYS A 48 -0.92 -7.44 7.18
C LYS A 48 -0.43 -8.87 6.98
N ALA A 49 -1.34 -9.81 6.72
CA ALA A 49 -0.98 -11.19 6.44
C ALA A 49 -0.08 -11.31 5.19
N LEU A 50 -0.26 -10.42 4.21
CA LEU A 50 0.60 -10.34 3.03
C LEU A 50 2.01 -9.83 3.38
N ALA A 51 2.13 -8.81 4.24
CA ALA A 51 3.42 -8.30 4.70
C ALA A 51 4.20 -9.38 5.46
N GLU A 52 3.55 -10.06 6.40
CA GLU A 52 4.12 -11.20 7.13
C GLU A 52 4.55 -12.32 6.17
N ALA A 53 3.70 -12.72 5.23
CA ALA A 53 4.00 -13.81 4.31
C ALA A 53 5.14 -13.49 3.31
N LEU A 54 5.31 -12.22 2.93
CA LEU A 54 6.34 -11.81 1.98
C LEU A 54 7.67 -11.47 2.64
N PHE A 55 7.62 -10.83 3.81
CA PHE A 55 8.76 -10.17 4.44
C PHE A 55 9.05 -10.68 5.86
N GLY A 56 8.21 -11.56 6.41
CA GLY A 56 8.37 -12.13 7.74
C GLY A 56 7.96 -11.20 8.88
N ASP A 57 7.42 -10.04 8.55
CA ASP A 57 7.05 -8.99 9.52
C ASP A 57 5.77 -8.27 9.06
N GLU A 58 4.78 -8.19 9.94
CA GLU A 58 3.56 -7.42 9.69
C GLU A 58 3.84 -5.91 9.63
N GLU A 59 4.85 -5.44 10.36
CA GLU A 59 5.28 -4.04 10.38
C GLU A 59 6.00 -3.65 9.09
N ALA A 60 6.29 -4.60 8.19
CA ALA A 60 6.68 -4.33 6.80
C ALA A 60 5.51 -3.81 5.94
N MET A 61 4.43 -3.31 6.57
CA MET A 61 3.32 -2.63 5.92
C MET A 61 3.37 -1.11 6.20
N ALA A 62 3.52 -0.31 5.15
CA ALA A 62 3.32 1.13 5.22
C ALA A 62 1.83 1.45 4.99
N ARG A 63 1.11 1.80 6.06
CA ARG A 63 -0.32 2.14 6.02
C ARG A 63 -0.50 3.65 5.99
N PHE A 64 -1.37 4.09 5.08
CA PHE A 64 -1.79 5.47 4.96
C PHE A 64 -3.32 5.52 5.03
N ASP A 65 -3.86 6.28 5.97
CA ASP A 65 -5.29 6.53 6.10
C ASP A 65 -5.68 7.66 5.14
N MET A 66 -6.46 7.35 4.11
CA MET A 66 -6.83 8.32 3.07
C MET A 66 -7.86 9.35 3.55
N SER A 67 -8.49 9.14 4.70
CA SER A 67 -9.32 10.15 5.36
C SER A 67 -8.52 11.38 5.82
N GLU A 68 -7.19 11.28 5.98
CA GLU A 68 -6.32 12.44 6.28
C GLU A 68 -5.99 13.30 5.04
N TYR A 69 -6.41 12.83 3.84
CA TYR A 69 -6.03 13.40 2.54
C TYR A 69 -7.24 13.91 1.73
N MET A 70 -8.32 14.28 2.41
CA MET A 70 -9.56 14.79 1.80
C MET A 70 -9.40 16.17 1.13
N GLU A 71 -8.36 16.92 1.49
CA GLU A 71 -8.14 18.28 1.00
C GLU A 71 -7.01 18.31 -0.03
N LYS A 72 -7.17 19.11 -1.09
CA LYS A 72 -6.20 19.17 -2.20
C LYS A 72 -4.76 19.42 -1.76
N HIS A 73 -4.57 20.25 -0.74
CA HIS A 73 -3.23 20.62 -0.28
C HIS A 73 -2.60 19.56 0.63
N THR A 74 -3.39 18.69 1.28
CA THR A 74 -2.86 17.65 2.17
C THR A 74 -2.21 16.50 1.39
N VAL A 75 -2.55 16.30 0.11
CA VAL A 75 -1.87 15.38 -0.82
C VAL A 75 -0.37 15.67 -0.92
N SER A 76 0.04 16.94 -0.83
CA SER A 76 1.46 17.33 -0.84
C SER A 76 2.25 16.73 0.32
N ARG A 77 1.60 16.41 1.45
CA ARG A 77 2.26 15.72 2.58
C ARG A 77 2.61 14.27 2.25
N LEU A 78 1.78 13.61 1.44
CA LEU A 78 2.01 12.22 1.03
C LEU A 78 3.18 12.12 0.05
N LEU A 79 3.22 13.02 -0.94
CA LEU A 79 4.16 12.97 -2.07
C LEU A 79 5.41 13.84 -1.89
N GLY A 80 5.33 14.88 -1.06
CA GLY A 80 6.32 15.95 -0.96
C GLY A 80 5.77 17.25 -1.57
N ALA A 81 6.14 18.39 -0.99
CA ALA A 81 5.74 19.68 -1.53
C ALA A 81 6.55 20.01 -2.81
N PRO A 82 5.99 20.77 -3.76
CA PRO A 82 6.76 21.23 -4.92
C PRO A 82 7.76 22.34 -4.56
N PRO A 83 8.77 22.61 -5.41
CA PRO A 83 9.73 23.69 -5.18
C PRO A 83 9.03 25.03 -4.94
N GLY A 84 9.45 25.76 -3.90
CA GLY A 84 8.88 27.06 -3.54
C GLY A 84 7.70 27.00 -2.56
N TYR A 85 7.31 25.81 -2.07
CA TYR A 85 6.30 25.63 -1.02
C TYR A 85 6.96 25.19 0.30
N VAL A 86 6.29 25.48 1.43
CA VAL A 86 6.72 24.99 2.75
C VAL A 86 6.71 23.46 2.74
N GLY A 87 7.81 22.85 3.20
CA GLY A 87 8.00 21.40 3.18
C GLY A 87 8.62 20.86 1.88
N TYR A 88 9.15 21.71 0.98
CA TYR A 88 9.84 21.25 -0.24
C TYR A 88 11.09 20.40 0.07
N GLU A 89 11.83 20.77 1.12
CA GLU A 89 13.01 20.00 1.56
C GLU A 89 12.63 18.73 2.33
N GLU A 90 11.35 18.57 2.68
CA GLU A 90 10.84 17.39 3.39
C GLU A 90 10.39 16.34 2.36
N ALA A 91 10.88 15.10 2.54
CA ALA A 91 10.38 13.98 1.76
C ALA A 91 8.92 13.70 2.10
N GLY A 92 8.10 13.42 1.09
CA GLY A 92 6.71 13.01 1.30
C GLY A 92 6.62 11.73 2.12
N GLN A 93 5.59 11.60 2.95
CA GLN A 93 5.43 10.46 3.86
C GLN A 93 5.52 9.10 3.13
N LEU A 94 4.89 8.97 1.95
CA LEU A 94 4.97 7.75 1.14
C LEU A 94 6.39 7.51 0.63
N THR A 95 7.00 8.56 0.05
CA THR A 95 8.33 8.45 -0.54
C THR A 95 9.38 8.09 0.51
N GLU A 96 9.30 8.67 1.71
CA GLU A 96 10.21 8.38 2.80
C GLU A 96 10.00 6.99 3.40
N ALA A 97 8.74 6.56 3.58
CA ALA A 97 8.43 5.21 4.06
C ALA A 97 9.01 4.12 3.14
N VAL A 98 8.81 4.26 1.83
CA VAL A 98 9.34 3.31 0.83
C VAL A 98 10.85 3.43 0.71
N ARG A 99 11.44 4.63 0.84
CA ARG A 99 12.90 4.82 0.81
C ARG A 99 13.59 4.10 1.98
N ARG A 100 13.01 4.15 3.18
CA ARG A 100 13.54 3.46 4.37
C ARG A 100 13.29 1.95 4.31
N HIS A 101 12.13 1.53 3.80
CA HIS A 101 11.74 0.12 3.72
C HIS A 101 11.22 -0.23 2.30
N PRO A 102 12.13 -0.47 1.33
CA PRO A 102 11.74 -0.72 -0.07
C PRO A 102 10.96 -2.03 -0.27
N TYR A 103 11.17 -3.00 0.61
CA TYR A 103 10.48 -4.28 0.63
C TYR A 103 9.32 -4.20 1.62
N SER A 104 8.23 -3.59 1.19
CA SER A 104 7.06 -3.35 2.03
C SER A 104 5.75 -3.54 1.25
N VAL A 105 4.67 -3.76 1.99
CA VAL A 105 3.30 -3.64 1.48
C VAL A 105 2.83 -2.21 1.71
N VAL A 106 2.44 -1.50 0.65
CA VAL A 106 1.82 -0.17 0.77
C VAL A 106 0.32 -0.34 0.80
N LEU A 107 -0.33 0.12 1.87
CA LEU A 107 -1.78 0.11 2.04
C LEU A 107 -2.32 1.54 2.05
N PHE A 108 -3.21 1.83 1.10
CA PHE A 108 -4.08 3.01 1.13
C PHE A 108 -5.44 2.57 1.67
N ASP A 109 -5.73 2.92 2.93
CA ASP A 109 -7.00 2.59 3.58
C ASP A 109 -8.04 3.68 3.30
N GLU A 110 -9.31 3.31 3.16
CA GLU A 110 -10.42 4.24 2.84
C GLU A 110 -10.16 5.14 1.60
N ILE A 111 -9.59 4.57 0.54
CA ILE A 111 -9.13 5.33 -0.65
C ILE A 111 -10.21 6.20 -1.31
N GLU A 112 -11.49 5.86 -1.14
CA GLU A 112 -12.61 6.66 -1.62
C GLU A 112 -12.75 8.04 -0.93
N LYS A 113 -12.01 8.27 0.15
CA LYS A 113 -12.01 9.53 0.92
C LYS A 113 -10.97 10.54 0.43
N ALA A 114 -9.96 10.12 -0.33
CA ALA A 114 -8.92 11.02 -0.83
C ALA A 114 -9.46 12.00 -1.90
N HIS A 115 -8.84 13.19 -2.00
CA HIS A 115 -9.12 14.23 -3.00
C HIS A 115 -8.63 13.88 -4.41
#